data_AF-A0A0K3BIY3-F1
#
_entry.id   AF-A0A0K3BIY3-F1
#
_cell.length_a   1.000
_cell.length_b   1.000
_cell.length_c   1.000
_cell.angle_alpha   90.00
_cell.angle_beta   90.00
_cell.angle_gamma   90.00
#
_symmetry.space_group_name_H-M   'P 1'
#
loop_
_entity.id
_entity.type
_entity.pdbx_description
1 polymer ?
#
loop_
_entity_poly.entity_id
_entity_poly.type
_entity_poly.pdbx_seq_one_letter_code
_entity_poly.pdbx_strand_id
1 'polypeptide(L)' 'MNITEADSIDELIADCADIPPSVRQSTPAMPPQRHAPAWEVTDGCHAQVVDLDEYV' A
#
# COMPACT_ATOMS: atom_id res chain seq x y z
N MET A 1 14.72 18.37 -7.87
CA MET A 1 14.43 17.17 -8.69
C MET A 1 12.96 17.28 -9.05
N ASN A 2 12.65 17.58 -10.30
CA ASN A 2 11.27 17.77 -10.76
C ASN A 2 10.73 16.37 -11.08
N ILE A 3 10.09 15.72 -10.11
CA ILE A 3 9.43 14.43 -10.36
C ILE A 3 8.14 14.79 -11.09
N THR A 4 8.15 14.63 -12.40
CA THR A 4 6.93 14.65 -13.20
C THR A 4 6.09 13.46 -12.79
N GLU A 5 4.79 13.67 -12.59
CA GLU A 5 3.86 12.57 -12.38
C GLU A 5 3.89 11.66 -13.63
N ALA A 6 3.87 10.35 -13.42
CA ALA A 6 3.85 9.39 -14.52
C ALA A 6 2.45 9.37 -15.15
N ASP A 7 2.40 9.45 -16.48
CA ASP A 7 1.13 9.45 -17.22
C ASP A 7 0.67 8.01 -17.56
N SER A 8 1.51 7.01 -17.30
CA SER A 8 1.21 5.60 -17.57
C SER A 8 1.83 4.62 -16.56
N ILE A 9 1.26 3.40 -16.52
CA ILE A 9 1.77 2.28 -15.71
C ILE A 9 3.16 1.85 -16.22
N ASP A 10 3.41 1.91 -17.53
CA ASP A 10 4.70 1.52 -18.10
C ASP A 10 5.85 2.43 -17.63
N GLU A 11 5.58 3.73 -17.49
CA GLU A 11 6.53 4.70 -16.92
C GLU A 11 6.84 4.40 -15.45
N LEU A 12 5.82 4.09 -14.65
CA LEU A 12 6.01 3.68 -13.25
C LEU A 12 6.88 2.41 -13.13
N ILE A 13 6.69 1.45 -14.04
CA ILE A 13 7.49 0.23 -14.09
C ILE A 13 8.94 0.56 -14.48
N ALA A 14 9.15 1.41 -15.48
CA ALA A 14 10.48 1.83 -15.93
C ALA A 14 11.27 2.52 -14.80
N ASP A 15 10.63 3.43 -14.07
CA ASP A 15 11.24 4.09 -12.91
C ASP A 15 11.69 3.09 -11.84
N CYS A 16 10.90 2.03 -11.61
CA CYS A 16 11.25 0.96 -10.68
C CYS A 16 12.39 0.06 -11.20
N ALA A 17 12.56 -0.06 -12.51
CA ALA A 17 13.64 -0.86 -13.11
C ALA A 17 15.02 -0.27 -12.78
N ASP A 18 15.11 1.05 -12.65
CA ASP A 18 16.36 1.76 -12.34
C ASP A 18 16.79 1.69 -10.87
N ILE A 19 15.97 1.11 -9.98
CA ILE A 19 16.31 0.95 -8.56
C ILE A 19 17.56 0.07 -8.41
N PRO A 20 18.67 0.57 -7.81
CA PRO A 20 19.92 -0.15 -7.71
C PRO A 20 19.81 -1.50 -6.98
N PRO A 21 20.54 -2.54 -7.42
CA PRO A 21 20.51 -3.86 -6.80
C PRO A 21 20.94 -3.87 -5.32
N SER A 22 21.80 -2.93 -4.91
CA SER A 22 22.23 -2.77 -3.51
C SER A 22 21.08 -2.40 -2.57
N VAL A 23 20.05 -1.72 -3.07
CA VAL A 23 18.82 -1.40 -2.31
C VAL A 23 17.86 -2.59 -2.29
N ARG A 24 17.90 -3.43 -3.32
CA ARG A 24 17.10 -4.66 -3.43
C ARG A 24 17.63 -5.81 -2.56
N GLN A 25 18.75 -5.62 -1.86
CA GLN A 25 19.33 -6.65 -1.02
C GLN A 25 18.36 -7.02 0.10
N SER A 26 17.93 -8.28 0.07
CA SER A 26 16.96 -8.85 1.00
C SER A 26 17.33 -8.54 2.44
N THR A 27 16.38 -7.95 3.14
CA THR A 27 16.35 -7.83 4.59
C THR A 27 16.81 -9.14 5.26
N PRO A 28 17.60 -9.07 6.34
CA PRO A 28 17.95 -10.25 7.15
C PRO A 28 16.67 -11.01 7.48
N ALA A 29 16.70 -12.33 7.27
CA ALA A 29 15.58 -13.29 7.36
C ALA A 29 14.32 -12.68 7.99
N MET A 30 13.45 -12.12 7.14
CA MET A 30 12.16 -11.63 7.62
C MET A 30 11.42 -12.80 8.28
N PRO A 31 10.77 -12.57 9.43
CA PRO A 31 9.95 -13.61 10.03
C PRO A 31 8.91 -14.08 9.00
N PRO A 32 8.54 -15.37 9.03
CA PRO A 32 7.54 -15.91 8.11
C PRO A 32 6.28 -15.04 8.16
N GLN A 33 5.72 -14.77 6.97
CA GLN A 33 4.47 -14.03 6.88
C GLN A 33 3.41 -14.75 7.70
N ARG A 34 2.85 -14.06 8.70
CA ARG A 34 1.72 -14.59 9.46
C ARG A 34 0.48 -14.40 8.60
N HIS A 35 -0.36 -15.44 8.52
CA HIS A 35 -1.70 -15.28 7.98
C HIS A 35 -2.43 -14.22 8.82
N ALA A 36 -2.87 -13.15 8.16
CA ALA A 36 -3.81 -12.22 8.76
C ALA A 36 -5.16 -12.95 8.91
N PRO A 37 -5.90 -12.74 10.02
CA PRO A 37 -7.29 -13.13 10.08
C PRO A 37 -8.09 -12.43 8.96
N ALA A 38 -9.24 -13.00 8.61
CA ALA A 38 -10.17 -12.32 7.72
C ALA A 38 -10.51 -10.93 8.31
N TRP A 39 -10.53 -9.92 7.45
CA TRP A 39 -10.92 -8.58 7.88
C TRP A 39 -12.44 -8.56 8.08
N GLU A 40 -12.87 -8.17 9.28
CA GLU A 40 -14.28 -8.04 9.64
C GLU A 40 -14.54 -6.63 10.16
N VAL A 41 -15.63 -6.02 9.67
CA VAL A 41 -16.12 -4.75 10.20
C VAL A 41 -16.99 -5.07 11.41
N THR A 42 -16.54 -4.63 12.58
CA THR A 42 -17.33 -4.78 13.80
C THR A 42 -18.56 -3.87 13.78
N ASP A 43 -19.59 -4.25 14.52
CA ASP A 43 -20.77 -3.40 14.74
C ASP A 43 -20.39 -2.02 15.30
N GLY A 44 -19.34 -1.94 16.11
CA GLY A 44 -18.82 -0.67 16.63
C GLY A 44 -18.20 0.23 15.57
N CYS A 45 -17.58 -0.34 14.53
CA CYS A 45 -17.12 0.43 13.37
C CYS A 45 -18.31 0.88 12.52
N HIS A 46 -19.27 -0.01 12.29
CA HIS A 46 -20.48 0.30 11.53
C HIS A 46 -21.31 1.41 12.20
N ALA A 47 -21.47 1.36 13.52
CA ALA A 47 -22.23 2.35 14.30
C ALA A 47 -21.67 3.78 14.20
N GLN A 48 -20.39 3.95 13.85
CA GLN A 48 -19.79 5.28 13.64
C GLN A 48 -20.25 5.96 12.35
N VAL A 49 -20.74 5.18 11.38
CA VAL A 49 -21.02 5.66 10.02
C VAL A 49 -22.44 5.38 9.55
N VAL A 50 -23.24 4.63 10.32
CA VAL A 50 -24.58 4.19 9.92
C VAL A 50 -25.53 5.33 9.55
N ASP A 51 -25.41 6.48 10.21
CA ASP A 51 -26.24 7.67 9.97
C ASP A 51 -25.40 8.85 9.46
N LEU A 52 -24.20 8.58 8.93
CA LEU A 52 -23.35 9.63 8.39
C LEU A 52 -23.79 9.96 6.95
N ASP A 53 -24.59 11.01 6.82
CA ASP A 53 -25.13 11.45 5.52
C ASP A 53 -24.06 12.07 4.60
N GLU A 54 -23.06 12.77 5.16
CA GLU A 54 -21.99 13.41 4.40
C GLU A 54 -20.66 13.38 5.15
N TYR A 55 -19.57 13.16 4.42
CA TYR A 55 -18.20 13.21 4.94
C TYR A 55 -17.59 14.59 4.61
N VAL A 56 -17.72 15.54 5.55
CA VAL A 56 -17.14 16.89 5.45
C VAL A 56 -15.66 16.94 5.85
#